data_AF-A0A813W3J1-F1
#
_entry.id   AF-A0A813W3J1-F1
#
_cell.length_a   1.000
_cell.length_b   1.000
_cell.length_c   1.000
_cell.angle_alpha   90.00
_cell.angle_beta   90.00
_cell.angle_gamma   90.00
#
_symmetry.space_group_name_H-M   'P 1'
#
loop_
_entity.id
_entity.type
_entity.pdbx_description
1 polymer ?
#
loop_
_entity_poly.entity_id
_entity_poly.type
_entity_poly.pdbx_seq_one_letter_code
_entity_poly.pdbx_strand_id
1 'polypeptide(L)'
;MSSRCVLLSKQSITHFEDLSNEIFYEIFGYLDYFHVYQSFFNLNIRFRKFLTCSNVLIKINISSISKSNLEHYYTNTIILYPHRIISLCITNKFCYDLHISPHHILSRFIRLVTLILENIDTKYLSNIFRDISTLLNLSTLVIICLGCVRDANQYLLQIFRLPALKYCKVSLSERYQSNPLPFATNEYSSIEHLVIKHKVYLQNIDRLLSYIPQICHLSLDKFVANNEYELNHPIMSNHLTHLFLKLDGLSFNNFKLLIKTFFSTIEVLHLSVYGKEEYINANQWQELILTSMPFLRVFNICIKSSLSLLSMSQLNEFKSSFWHD
;
A
#
# COMPACT_ATOMS: atom_id res chain seq x y z
N MET A 1 36.12 -35.16 -43.28
CA MET A 1 35.90 -35.67 -41.92
C MET A 1 36.94 -35.10 -40.99
N SER A 2 36.59 -34.17 -40.12
CA SER A 2 37.29 -33.91 -38.85
C SER A 2 36.38 -33.06 -37.99
N SER A 3 35.54 -33.75 -37.22
CA SER A 3 34.66 -33.17 -36.22
C SER A 3 35.51 -32.75 -35.03
N ARG A 4 35.66 -31.44 -34.80
CA ARG A 4 36.18 -30.92 -33.54
C ARG A 4 35.08 -31.07 -32.48
N CYS A 5 35.09 -32.21 -31.79
CA CYS A 5 34.40 -32.38 -30.51
C CYS A 5 35.02 -31.40 -29.50
N VAL A 6 34.32 -30.30 -29.22
CA VAL A 6 34.61 -29.46 -28.06
C VAL A 6 34.12 -30.23 -26.84
N LEU A 7 35.05 -30.83 -26.11
CA LEU A 7 34.82 -31.39 -24.78
C LEU A 7 34.49 -30.24 -23.84
N LEU A 8 33.21 -30.05 -23.53
CA LEU A 8 32.77 -29.30 -22.35
C LEU A 8 33.28 -30.07 -21.13
N SER A 9 34.42 -29.63 -20.58
CA SER A 9 34.86 -30.11 -19.27
C SER A 9 33.77 -29.76 -18.26
N LYS A 10 33.22 -30.78 -17.57
CA LYS A 10 32.42 -30.56 -16.37
C LYS A 10 33.34 -29.97 -15.31
N GLN A 11 33.45 -28.64 -15.28
CA GLN A 11 34.04 -27.95 -14.13
C GLN A 11 33.18 -28.29 -12.92
N SER A 12 33.76 -29.04 -11.96
CA SER A 12 33.16 -29.21 -10.65
C SER A 12 33.19 -27.85 -9.96
N ILE A 13 32.01 -27.27 -9.71
CA ILE A 13 31.88 -26.06 -8.90
C ILE A 13 32.29 -26.44 -7.47
N THR A 14 33.50 -26.08 -7.06
CA THR A 14 34.02 -26.38 -5.72
C THR A 14 34.04 -25.16 -4.82
N HIS A 15 33.99 -23.96 -5.39
CA HIS A 15 33.91 -22.71 -4.66
C HIS A 15 32.71 -21.86 -5.07
N PHE A 16 32.21 -21.07 -4.14
CA PHE A 16 31.13 -20.12 -4.40
C PHE A 16 31.48 -19.12 -5.51
N GLU A 17 32.75 -18.74 -5.61
CA GLU A 17 33.25 -17.84 -6.66
C GLU A 17 33.25 -18.46 -8.06
N ASP A 18 33.11 -19.77 -8.19
CA ASP A 18 33.04 -20.47 -9.49
C ASP A 18 31.64 -20.42 -10.10
N LEU A 19 30.63 -19.98 -9.34
CA LEU A 19 29.27 -19.81 -9.84
C LEU A 19 29.24 -18.80 -10.99
N SER A 20 28.33 -19.00 -11.94
CA SER A 20 28.16 -18.09 -13.07
C SER A 20 27.52 -16.75 -12.65
N ASN A 21 27.67 -15.71 -13.47
CA ASN A 21 27.08 -14.40 -13.18
C ASN A 21 25.55 -14.44 -13.14
N GLU A 22 24.95 -15.33 -13.92
CA GLU A 22 23.49 -15.55 -14.00
C GLU A 22 22.94 -15.99 -12.64
N ILE A 23 23.63 -16.92 -11.97
CA ILE A 23 23.25 -17.38 -10.64
C ILE A 23 23.35 -16.23 -9.64
N PHE A 24 24.39 -15.40 -9.72
CA PHE A 24 24.50 -14.21 -8.87
C PHE A 24 23.40 -13.17 -9.14
N TYR A 25 22.96 -12.99 -10.39
CA TYR A 25 21.85 -12.10 -10.72
C TYR A 25 20.56 -12.55 -10.06
N GLU A 26 20.30 -13.85 -10.08
CA GLU A 26 19.15 -14.45 -9.41
C GLU A 26 19.25 -14.27 -7.89
N ILE A 27 20.35 -14.70 -7.27
CA ILE A 27 20.55 -14.59 -5.81
C ILE A 27 20.43 -13.13 -5.34
N PHE A 28 21.15 -12.20 -5.97
CA PHE A 28 21.14 -10.80 -5.55
C PHE A 28 19.79 -10.13 -5.82
N GLY A 29 18.98 -10.63 -6.76
CA GLY A 29 17.62 -10.16 -7.00
C GLY A 29 16.66 -10.37 -5.83
N TYR A 30 16.96 -11.34 -4.95
CA TYR A 30 16.19 -11.61 -3.72
C TYR A 30 16.69 -10.81 -2.50
N LEU A 31 17.86 -10.18 -2.57
CA LEU A 31 18.51 -9.54 -1.43
C LEU A 31 18.39 -8.01 -1.49
N ASP A 32 18.57 -7.38 -0.33
CA ASP A 32 18.77 -5.93 -0.28
C ASP A 32 20.14 -5.56 -0.87
N TYR A 33 20.15 -4.61 -1.80
CA TYR A 33 21.38 -4.23 -2.49
C TYR A 33 22.42 -3.62 -1.55
N PHE A 34 22.02 -2.99 -0.44
CA PHE A 34 22.96 -2.50 0.56
C PHE A 34 23.79 -3.65 1.15
N HIS A 35 23.14 -4.74 1.54
CA HIS A 35 23.82 -5.92 2.08
C HIS A 35 24.70 -6.60 1.03
N VAL A 36 24.20 -6.71 -0.21
CA VAL A 36 25.00 -7.22 -1.32
C VAL A 36 26.25 -6.36 -1.55
N TYR A 37 26.09 -5.04 -1.62
CA TYR A 37 27.21 -4.13 -1.82
C TYR A 37 28.22 -4.24 -0.69
N GLN A 38 27.77 -4.21 0.57
CA GLN A 38 28.65 -4.29 1.74
C GLN A 38 29.42 -5.61 1.80
N SER A 39 28.76 -6.73 1.48
CA SER A 39 29.37 -8.06 1.55
C SER A 39 30.29 -8.37 0.38
N PHE A 40 29.97 -7.94 -0.85
CA PHE A 40 30.63 -8.45 -2.06
C PHE A 40 31.55 -7.42 -2.76
N PHE A 41 31.37 -6.12 -2.54
CA PHE A 41 32.09 -5.09 -3.32
C PHE A 41 33.62 -5.12 -3.15
N ASN A 42 34.10 -5.53 -1.98
CA ASN A 42 35.52 -5.57 -1.64
C ASN A 42 36.15 -6.96 -1.72
N LEU A 43 35.39 -8.01 -2.09
CA LEU A 43 35.93 -9.38 -2.12
C LEU A 43 36.92 -9.58 -3.26
N ASN A 44 36.53 -9.26 -4.50
CA ASN A 44 37.40 -9.39 -5.67
C ASN A 44 36.94 -8.47 -6.83
N ILE A 45 37.78 -8.36 -7.86
CA ILE A 45 37.53 -7.50 -9.03
C ILE A 45 36.26 -7.93 -9.78
N ARG A 46 35.98 -9.24 -9.83
CA ARG A 46 34.78 -9.77 -10.51
C ARG A 46 33.51 -9.23 -9.84
N PHE A 47 33.38 -9.35 -8.52
CA PHE A 47 32.21 -8.82 -7.81
C PHE A 47 32.13 -7.30 -7.84
N ARG A 48 33.26 -6.60 -7.77
CA ARG A 48 33.26 -5.14 -7.94
C ARG A 48 32.69 -4.73 -9.29
N LYS A 49 33.18 -5.31 -10.40
CA LYS A 49 32.63 -5.07 -11.75
C LYS A 49 31.18 -5.51 -11.86
N PHE A 50 30.82 -6.61 -11.22
CA PHE A 50 29.46 -7.10 -11.18
C PHE A 50 28.52 -6.06 -10.56
N LEU A 51 28.90 -5.42 -9.47
CA LEU A 51 28.05 -4.42 -8.80
C LEU A 51 28.04 -3.06 -9.53
N THR A 52 29.16 -2.64 -10.12
CA THR A 52 29.26 -1.32 -10.76
C THR A 52 28.84 -1.29 -12.22
N CYS A 53 29.04 -2.38 -12.98
CA CYS A 53 28.87 -2.41 -14.43
C CYS A 53 27.71 -3.30 -14.91
N SER A 54 27.02 -4.03 -14.03
CA SER A 54 25.90 -4.87 -14.45
C SER A 54 24.58 -4.10 -14.56
N ASN A 55 23.63 -4.72 -15.27
CA ASN A 55 22.24 -4.27 -15.36
C ASN A 55 21.36 -4.80 -14.22
N VAL A 56 21.96 -5.25 -13.11
CA VAL A 56 21.21 -5.75 -11.95
C VAL A 56 20.30 -4.65 -11.43
N LEU A 57 19.02 -4.99 -11.32
CA LEU A 57 18.01 -4.12 -10.75
C LEU A 57 18.24 -4.00 -9.24
N ILE A 58 18.20 -2.78 -8.75
CA ILE A 58 18.55 -2.45 -7.38
C ILE A 58 17.26 -2.30 -6.57
N LYS A 59 17.18 -3.05 -5.48
CA LYS A 59 16.18 -2.88 -4.42
C LYS A 59 16.88 -2.33 -3.19
N ILE A 60 16.37 -1.23 -2.67
CA ILE A 60 16.95 -0.54 -1.52
C ILE A 60 15.92 -0.50 -0.41
N ASN A 61 16.28 -1.04 0.75
CA ASN A 61 15.60 -0.81 2.01
C ASN A 61 16.59 -0.25 3.03
N ILE A 62 16.39 1.01 3.40
CA ILE A 62 17.28 1.69 4.33
C ILE A 62 16.81 1.60 5.79
N SER A 63 15.80 0.78 6.09
CA SER A 63 15.21 0.67 7.43
C SER A 63 16.21 0.26 8.52
N SER A 64 17.18 -0.59 8.18
CA SER A 64 18.18 -1.11 9.13
C SER A 64 19.54 -0.42 9.05
N ILE A 65 19.71 0.56 8.15
CA ILE A 65 21.01 1.20 7.89
C ILE A 65 21.23 2.34 8.88
N SER A 66 22.40 2.38 9.51
CA SER A 66 22.80 3.51 10.36
C SER A 66 23.03 4.78 9.52
N LYS A 67 22.93 5.96 10.14
CA LYS A 67 23.11 7.24 9.45
C LYS A 67 24.46 7.34 8.70
N SER A 68 25.56 6.96 9.34
CA SER A 68 26.90 7.01 8.75
C SER A 68 27.06 6.08 7.54
N ASN A 69 26.53 4.85 7.65
CA ASN A 69 26.57 3.89 6.55
C ASN A 69 25.70 4.34 5.38
N LEU A 70 24.58 5.02 5.67
CA LEU A 70 23.71 5.56 4.64
C LEU A 70 24.38 6.66 3.82
N GLU A 71 25.11 7.59 4.45
CA GLU A 71 25.83 8.66 3.74
C GLU A 71 26.87 8.08 2.77
N HIS A 72 27.64 7.09 3.22
CA HIS A 72 28.61 6.38 2.39
C HIS A 72 27.92 5.63 1.23
N TYR A 73 26.87 4.86 1.53
CA TYR A 73 26.15 4.07 0.54
C TYR A 73 25.44 4.94 -0.50
N TYR A 74 24.86 6.06 -0.07
CA TYR A 74 24.21 7.02 -0.94
C TYR A 74 25.16 7.60 -1.99
N THR A 75 26.34 8.04 -1.53
CA THR A 75 27.36 8.66 -2.38
C THR A 75 27.93 7.66 -3.39
N ASN A 76 28.17 6.42 -2.96
CA ASN A 76 28.87 5.42 -3.77
C ASN A 76 27.94 4.51 -4.59
N THR A 77 26.63 4.51 -4.32
CA THR A 77 25.69 3.60 -4.98
C THR A 77 24.46 4.33 -5.51
N ILE A 78 23.68 4.97 -4.63
CA ILE A 78 22.35 5.48 -4.98
C ILE A 78 22.43 6.57 -6.05
N ILE A 79 23.35 7.53 -5.88
CA ILE A 79 23.52 8.65 -6.82
C ILE A 79 24.11 8.20 -8.16
N LEU A 80 24.97 7.19 -8.15
CA LEU A 80 25.71 6.75 -9.35
C LEU A 80 24.84 5.90 -10.28
N TYR A 81 23.91 5.13 -9.70
CA TYR A 81 23.11 4.16 -10.46
C TYR A 81 21.59 4.36 -10.30
N PRO A 82 21.05 5.59 -10.40
CA PRO A 82 19.64 5.88 -10.13
C PRO A 82 18.71 5.17 -11.12
N HIS A 83 19.16 4.99 -12.36
CA HIS A 83 18.41 4.31 -13.42
C HIS A 83 18.25 2.80 -13.17
N ARG A 84 18.99 2.19 -12.23
CA ARG A 84 18.86 0.76 -11.88
C ARG A 84 17.90 0.52 -10.71
N ILE A 85 17.52 1.56 -9.98
CA ILE A 85 16.69 1.43 -8.78
C ILE A 85 15.24 1.21 -9.18
N ILE A 86 14.70 0.05 -8.78
CA ILE A 86 13.30 -0.34 -9.05
C ILE A 86 12.43 -0.30 -7.79
N SER A 87 13.06 -0.38 -6.60
CA SER A 87 12.35 -0.37 -5.32
C SER A 87 13.14 0.45 -4.33
N LEU A 88 12.46 1.36 -3.64
CA LEU A 88 13.02 2.21 -2.60
C LEU A 88 12.11 2.20 -1.37
N CYS A 89 12.63 1.74 -0.24
CA CYS A 89 11.97 1.74 1.05
C CYS A 89 12.78 2.59 2.04
N ILE A 90 12.14 3.65 2.54
CA ILE A 90 12.68 4.62 3.49
C ILE A 90 11.71 4.68 4.67
N THR A 91 12.12 4.15 5.81
CA THR A 91 11.29 4.18 7.03
C THR A 91 11.92 4.98 8.18
N ASN A 92 13.18 5.40 8.00
CA ASN A 92 13.96 6.08 9.03
C ASN A 92 13.79 7.60 8.94
N LYS A 93 13.37 8.23 10.05
CA LYS A 93 13.10 9.68 10.13
C LYS A 93 14.30 10.55 9.73
N PHE A 94 15.51 10.14 10.10
CA PHE A 94 16.72 10.92 9.81
C PHE A 94 17.06 11.02 8.32
N CYS A 95 16.48 10.17 7.46
CA CYS A 95 16.76 10.18 6.02
C CYS A 95 16.23 11.44 5.33
N TYR A 96 15.22 12.09 5.91
CA TYR A 96 14.59 13.28 5.34
C TYR A 96 15.31 14.58 5.71
N ASP A 97 16.06 14.58 6.81
CA ASP A 97 16.84 15.72 7.31
C ASP A 97 18.26 15.78 6.71
N LEU A 98 18.68 14.74 5.99
CA LEU A 98 19.95 14.69 5.28
C LEU A 98 19.85 15.38 3.91
N HIS A 99 20.99 15.79 3.33
CA HIS A 99 21.14 16.13 1.90
C HIS A 99 20.73 14.99 0.94
N ILE A 100 20.39 13.82 1.52
CA ILE A 100 19.92 12.58 0.91
C ILE A 100 18.38 12.57 0.80
N SER A 101 17.71 13.67 1.16
CA SER A 101 16.26 13.72 1.24
C SER A 101 15.63 13.27 -0.09
N PRO A 102 14.68 12.31 -0.06
CA PRO A 102 14.16 11.68 -1.28
C PRO A 102 13.60 12.66 -2.30
N HIS A 103 13.08 13.81 -1.86
CA HIS A 103 12.51 14.84 -2.71
C HIS A 103 13.52 15.65 -3.56
N HIS A 104 14.80 15.26 -3.58
CA HIS A 104 15.80 15.79 -4.51
C HIS A 104 16.24 14.77 -5.57
N ILE A 105 15.87 13.50 -5.39
CA ILE A 105 16.42 12.38 -6.19
C ILE A 105 15.36 11.48 -6.78
N LEU A 106 14.13 11.49 -6.25
CA LEU A 106 13.06 10.60 -6.70
C LEU A 106 12.84 10.72 -8.21
N SER A 107 12.84 11.94 -8.74
CA SER A 107 12.69 12.21 -10.19
C SER A 107 13.78 11.57 -11.07
N ARG A 108 14.93 11.17 -10.50
CA ARG A 108 16.01 10.48 -11.23
C ARG A 108 15.79 8.97 -11.32
N PHE A 109 14.89 8.41 -10.52
CA PHE A 109 14.60 6.98 -10.48
C PHE A 109 13.54 6.60 -11.53
N ILE A 110 13.87 6.80 -12.81
CA ILE A 110 12.96 6.60 -13.95
C ILE A 110 12.35 5.19 -14.06
N ARG A 111 12.99 4.18 -13.45
CA ARG A 111 12.52 2.78 -13.42
C ARG A 111 11.88 2.40 -12.07
N LEU A 112 11.63 3.36 -11.18
CA LEU A 112 11.06 3.08 -9.88
C LEU A 112 9.65 2.50 -10.02
N VAL A 113 9.47 1.29 -9.50
CA VAL A 113 8.21 0.54 -9.51
C VAL A 113 7.56 0.56 -8.12
N THR A 114 8.37 0.52 -7.07
CA THR A 114 7.92 0.50 -5.67
C THR A 114 8.56 1.63 -4.87
N LEU A 115 7.72 2.43 -4.22
CA LEU A 115 8.15 3.48 -3.30
C LEU A 115 7.43 3.34 -1.97
N ILE A 116 8.19 3.12 -0.92
CA ILE A 116 7.71 3.06 0.46
C ILE A 116 8.41 4.16 1.24
N LEU A 117 7.64 5.12 1.73
CA LEU A 117 8.11 6.22 2.54
C LEU A 117 7.29 6.23 3.84
N GLU A 118 7.95 5.95 4.95
CA GLU A 118 7.35 5.98 6.28
C GLU A 118 8.04 7.00 7.18
N ASN A 119 7.30 7.48 8.17
CA ASN A 119 7.77 8.49 9.11
C ASN A 119 8.16 9.84 8.45
N ILE A 120 7.49 10.20 7.36
CA ILE A 120 7.74 11.45 6.62
C ILE A 120 7.15 12.64 7.37
N ASP A 121 7.93 13.70 7.60
CA ASP A 121 7.40 14.98 8.07
C ASP A 121 6.53 15.65 6.99
N THR A 122 5.35 16.17 7.36
CA THR A 122 4.41 16.79 6.41
C THR A 122 5.02 17.93 5.60
N LYS A 123 6.07 18.60 6.10
CA LYS A 123 6.77 19.67 5.36
C LYS A 123 7.39 19.20 4.03
N TYR A 124 7.69 17.91 3.88
CA TYR A 124 8.29 17.34 2.66
C TYR A 124 7.27 16.85 1.64
N LEU A 125 5.99 16.73 2.02
CA LEU A 125 4.98 16.06 1.18
C LEU A 125 4.84 16.73 -0.18
N SER A 126 4.72 18.05 -0.24
CA SER A 126 4.55 18.75 -1.52
C SER A 126 5.68 18.48 -2.50
N ASN A 127 6.93 18.43 -2.03
CA ASN A 127 8.08 18.14 -2.88
C ASN A 127 8.08 16.65 -3.30
N ILE A 128 7.76 15.73 -2.39
CA ILE A 128 7.64 14.31 -2.71
C ILE A 128 6.56 14.10 -3.79
N PHE A 129 5.38 14.70 -3.63
CA PHE A 129 4.29 14.56 -4.58
C PHE A 129 4.62 15.15 -5.96
N ARG A 130 5.32 16.29 -5.99
CA ARG A 130 5.88 16.84 -7.23
C ARG A 130 6.82 15.84 -7.91
N ASP A 131 7.73 15.23 -7.17
CA ASP A 131 8.70 14.32 -7.76
C ASP A 131 8.08 13.00 -8.24
N ILE A 132 7.20 12.39 -7.44
CA ILE A 132 6.56 11.12 -7.84
C ILE A 132 5.63 11.28 -9.04
N SER A 133 5.13 12.50 -9.31
CA SER A 133 4.33 12.77 -10.52
C SER A 133 5.11 12.49 -11.82
N THR A 134 6.44 12.48 -11.77
CA THR A 134 7.32 12.17 -12.91
C THR A 134 7.58 10.67 -13.08
N LEU A 135 7.14 9.83 -12.13
CA LEU A 135 7.45 8.41 -12.08
C LEU A 135 6.37 7.58 -12.79
N LEU A 136 6.50 7.48 -14.11
CA LEU A 136 5.52 6.81 -14.97
C LEU A 136 5.35 5.31 -14.70
N ASN A 137 6.36 4.65 -14.12
CA ASN A 137 6.37 3.21 -13.85
C ASN A 137 5.97 2.85 -12.40
N LEU A 138 5.62 3.85 -11.59
CA LEU A 138 5.35 3.64 -10.17
C LEU A 138 4.03 2.86 -9.99
N SER A 139 4.15 1.59 -9.61
CA SER A 139 3.01 0.68 -9.42
C SER A 139 2.57 0.54 -7.97
N THR A 140 3.48 0.75 -7.03
CA THR A 140 3.26 0.57 -5.60
C THR A 140 3.72 1.81 -4.85
N LEU A 141 2.81 2.44 -4.12
CA LEU A 141 3.09 3.61 -3.30
C LEU A 141 2.62 3.39 -1.86
N VAL A 142 3.52 3.57 -0.90
CA VAL A 142 3.20 3.64 0.53
C VAL A 142 3.71 4.95 1.09
N ILE A 143 2.82 5.77 1.65
CA ILE A 143 3.16 7.02 2.30
C ILE A 143 2.56 7.03 3.71
N ILE A 144 3.42 7.07 4.72
CA ILE A 144 3.02 7.20 6.12
C ILE A 144 3.68 8.45 6.69
N CYS A 145 2.86 9.44 7.04
CA CYS A 145 3.34 10.74 7.51
C CYS A 145 3.23 10.91 9.01
N LEU A 146 4.20 11.64 9.57
CA LEU A 146 4.19 12.17 10.92
C LEU A 146 3.62 13.59 10.90
N GLY A 147 2.71 13.87 11.84
CA GLY A 147 2.06 15.17 11.94
C GLY A 147 0.79 15.25 11.11
N CYS A 148 0.24 16.46 11.01
CA CYS A 148 -1.06 16.69 10.39
C CYS A 148 -0.94 17.53 9.13
N VAL A 149 -1.71 17.17 8.10
CA VAL A 149 -1.92 17.98 6.91
C VAL A 149 -3.17 18.85 7.06
N ARG A 150 -3.24 19.92 6.27
CA ARG A 150 -4.44 20.79 6.22
C ARG A 150 -5.59 20.13 5.49
N ASP A 151 -5.28 19.46 4.38
CA ASP A 151 -6.22 18.79 3.50
C ASP A 151 -5.51 17.52 2.97
N ALA A 152 -6.03 16.32 3.27
CA ALA A 152 -5.50 15.06 2.75
C ALA A 152 -6.02 14.76 1.34
N ASN A 153 -7.21 15.25 1.00
CA ASN A 153 -7.86 15.00 -0.28
C ASN A 153 -7.08 15.64 -1.44
N GLN A 154 -6.42 16.79 -1.21
CA GLN A 154 -5.50 17.38 -2.21
C GLN A 154 -4.34 16.44 -2.61
N TYR A 155 -3.88 15.59 -1.68
CA TYR A 155 -2.80 14.64 -1.94
C TYR A 155 -3.35 13.37 -2.59
N LEU A 156 -4.55 12.92 -2.19
CA LEU A 156 -5.24 11.84 -2.89
C LEU A 156 -5.47 12.15 -4.37
N LEU A 157 -5.87 13.38 -4.72
CA LEU A 157 -6.04 13.78 -6.12
C LEU A 157 -4.74 13.67 -6.92
N GLN A 158 -3.60 14.01 -6.33
CA GLN A 158 -2.30 13.85 -6.97
C GLN A 158 -1.93 12.37 -7.13
N ILE A 159 -2.29 11.52 -6.17
CA ILE A 159 -2.08 10.07 -6.24
C ILE A 159 -2.91 9.44 -7.36
N PHE A 160 -4.19 9.82 -7.49
CA PHE A 160 -5.08 9.24 -8.48
C PHE A 160 -4.62 9.51 -9.92
N ARG A 161 -3.83 10.56 -10.14
CA ARG A 161 -3.22 10.90 -11.43
C ARG A 161 -1.98 10.08 -11.78
N LEU A 162 -1.48 9.23 -10.88
CA LEU A 162 -0.31 8.41 -11.16
C LEU A 162 -0.71 7.27 -12.12
N PRO A 163 -0.09 7.19 -13.32
CA PRO A 163 -0.66 6.43 -14.44
C PRO A 163 -0.60 4.91 -14.25
N ALA A 164 0.48 4.40 -13.64
CA ALA A 164 0.71 2.97 -13.48
C ALA A 164 0.38 2.44 -12.07
N LEU A 165 -0.17 3.28 -11.18
CA LEU A 165 -0.31 2.95 -9.77
C LEU A 165 -1.39 1.90 -9.53
N LYS A 166 -1.01 0.71 -9.09
CA LYS A 166 -1.90 -0.42 -8.78
C LYS A 166 -2.20 -0.57 -7.29
N TYR A 167 -1.19 -0.38 -6.46
CA TYR A 167 -1.32 -0.47 -5.01
C TYR A 167 -0.97 0.87 -4.35
N CYS A 168 -1.86 1.36 -3.50
CA CYS A 168 -1.65 2.58 -2.74
C CYS A 168 -2.03 2.40 -1.27
N LYS A 169 -1.12 2.77 -0.37
CA LYS A 169 -1.40 2.90 1.06
C LYS A 169 -0.99 4.28 1.54
N VAL A 170 -1.94 5.03 2.08
CA VAL A 170 -1.73 6.40 2.56
C VAL A 170 -2.21 6.56 4.00
N SER A 171 -1.34 7.15 4.83
CA SER A 171 -1.64 7.50 6.22
C SER A 171 -1.27 8.96 6.46
N LEU A 172 -2.29 9.82 6.43
CA LEU A 172 -2.19 11.27 6.64
C LEU A 172 -3.05 11.62 7.85
N SER A 173 -2.48 12.24 8.89
CA SER A 173 -3.36 12.77 9.94
C SER A 173 -3.88 14.14 9.54
N GLU A 174 -5.09 14.49 9.94
CA GLU A 174 -5.70 15.78 9.63
C GLU A 174 -6.04 16.50 10.94
N ARG A 175 -5.86 17.83 10.97
CA ARG A 175 -6.37 18.67 12.07
C ARG A 175 -7.80 19.14 11.82
N TYR A 176 -8.14 19.34 10.56
CA TYR A 176 -9.42 19.87 10.11
C TYR A 176 -10.05 18.91 9.12
N GLN A 177 -11.35 19.04 8.92
CA GLN A 177 -12.03 18.31 7.87
C GLN A 177 -11.49 18.75 6.50
N SER A 178 -11.03 17.81 5.70
CA SER A 178 -10.65 18.06 4.31
C SER A 178 -11.83 18.56 3.48
N ASN A 179 -11.53 19.39 2.48
CA ASN A 179 -12.53 19.74 1.49
C ASN A 179 -13.00 18.46 0.79
N PRO A 180 -14.28 18.36 0.44
CA PRO A 180 -14.77 17.22 -0.33
C PRO A 180 -13.98 17.09 -1.64
N LEU A 181 -13.69 15.85 -2.05
CA LEU A 181 -13.17 15.58 -3.39
C LEU A 181 -14.17 16.09 -4.44
N PRO A 182 -13.74 16.65 -5.58
CA PRO A 182 -14.63 16.83 -6.72
C PRO A 182 -14.97 15.46 -7.34
N PHE A 183 -16.07 15.35 -8.07
CA PHE A 183 -16.36 14.16 -8.87
C PHE A 183 -15.33 14.01 -10.00
N ALA A 184 -14.93 12.77 -10.29
CA ALA A 184 -14.04 12.49 -11.41
C ALA A 184 -14.72 12.84 -12.74
N THR A 185 -14.05 13.64 -13.57
CA THR A 185 -14.60 14.12 -14.85
C THR A 185 -14.03 13.40 -16.08
N ASN A 186 -13.07 12.48 -15.90
CA ASN A 186 -12.44 11.53 -16.85
C ASN A 186 -11.01 11.11 -16.41
N GLU A 187 -10.51 11.61 -15.27
CA GLU A 187 -9.21 11.24 -14.69
C GLU A 187 -9.33 9.97 -13.82
N TYR A 188 -9.49 8.82 -14.45
CA TYR A 188 -9.55 7.55 -13.72
C TYR A 188 -8.17 7.02 -13.36
N SER A 189 -8.04 6.59 -12.12
CA SER A 189 -6.85 5.96 -11.58
C SER A 189 -6.81 4.47 -11.91
N SER A 190 -5.61 3.93 -12.07
CA SER A 190 -5.38 2.51 -12.32
C SER A 190 -5.32 1.65 -11.06
N ILE A 191 -5.58 2.25 -9.88
CA ILE A 191 -5.48 1.61 -8.57
C ILE A 191 -6.49 0.47 -8.45
N GLU A 192 -5.97 -0.69 -8.07
CA GLU A 192 -6.73 -1.92 -7.79
C GLU A 192 -6.80 -2.19 -6.28
N HIS A 193 -5.82 -1.70 -5.52
CA HIS A 193 -5.73 -1.87 -4.06
C HIS A 193 -5.48 -0.53 -3.37
N LEU A 194 -6.43 -0.08 -2.55
CA LEU A 194 -6.37 1.20 -1.84
C LEU A 194 -6.53 1.03 -0.34
N VAL A 195 -5.56 1.52 0.43
CA VAL A 195 -5.59 1.56 1.89
C VAL A 195 -5.49 3.02 2.35
N ILE A 196 -6.56 3.55 2.93
CA ILE A 196 -6.62 4.90 3.48
C ILE A 196 -6.71 4.81 5.00
N LYS A 197 -5.70 5.38 5.67
CA LYS A 197 -5.64 5.43 7.15
C LYS A 197 -6.05 6.76 7.77
N HIS A 198 -6.50 7.69 6.94
CA HIS A 198 -7.01 8.99 7.37
C HIS A 198 -8.53 9.01 7.39
N LYS A 199 -9.10 10.12 7.88
CA LYS A 199 -10.55 10.24 8.06
C LYS A 199 -11.24 10.34 6.71
N VAL A 200 -12.15 9.40 6.43
CA VAL A 200 -13.00 9.45 5.23
C VAL A 200 -14.44 9.59 5.68
N TYR A 201 -15.13 10.57 5.10
CA TYR A 201 -16.53 10.83 5.40
C TYR A 201 -17.43 10.04 4.46
N LEU A 202 -18.49 9.45 5.01
CA LEU A 202 -19.50 8.71 4.25
C LEU A 202 -20.00 9.50 3.04
N GLN A 203 -20.22 10.80 3.22
CA GLN A 203 -20.72 11.68 2.15
C GLN A 203 -19.80 11.91 0.96
N ASN A 204 -18.56 11.40 1.02
CA ASN A 204 -17.56 11.54 -0.04
C ASN A 204 -17.19 10.19 -0.65
N ILE A 205 -17.86 9.09 -0.26
CA ILE A 205 -17.49 7.75 -0.73
C ILE A 205 -17.75 7.58 -2.22
N ASP A 206 -18.87 8.10 -2.72
CA ASP A 206 -19.22 8.17 -4.14
C ASP A 206 -18.14 8.92 -4.94
N ARG A 207 -17.69 10.06 -4.43
CA ARG A 207 -16.65 10.89 -5.05
C ARG A 207 -15.31 10.16 -5.06
N LEU A 208 -14.95 9.52 -3.95
CA LEU A 208 -13.74 8.70 -3.86
C LEU A 208 -13.77 7.56 -4.89
N LEU A 209 -14.85 6.78 -4.91
CA LEU A 209 -15.01 5.64 -5.81
C LEU A 209 -15.05 6.07 -7.29
N SER A 210 -15.52 7.29 -7.60
CA SER A 210 -15.52 7.82 -8.97
C SER A 210 -14.13 7.89 -9.61
N TYR A 211 -13.05 8.00 -8.82
CA TYR A 211 -11.67 8.01 -9.34
C TYR A 211 -11.08 6.62 -9.56
N ILE A 212 -11.63 5.58 -8.94
CA ILE A 212 -11.02 4.25 -8.88
C ILE A 212 -12.00 3.17 -9.36
N PRO A 213 -12.45 3.23 -10.63
CA PRO A 213 -13.47 2.31 -11.13
C PRO A 213 -13.00 0.84 -11.14
N GLN A 214 -11.69 0.60 -11.20
CA GLN A 214 -11.07 -0.74 -11.24
C GLN A 214 -10.68 -1.26 -9.84
N ILE A 215 -11.17 -0.63 -8.76
CA ILE A 215 -10.82 -1.03 -7.41
C ILE A 215 -11.32 -2.45 -7.11
N CYS A 216 -10.41 -3.30 -6.62
CA CYS A 216 -10.70 -4.66 -6.18
C CYS A 216 -10.65 -4.79 -4.66
N HIS A 217 -9.76 -4.03 -4.01
CA HIS A 217 -9.55 -4.05 -2.57
C HIS A 217 -9.57 -2.63 -1.98
N LEU A 218 -10.49 -2.38 -1.04
CA LEU A 218 -10.61 -1.11 -0.35
C LEU A 218 -10.47 -1.29 1.17
N SER A 219 -9.60 -0.51 1.80
CA SER A 219 -9.41 -0.50 3.25
C SER A 219 -9.49 0.93 3.80
N LEU A 220 -10.43 1.19 4.71
CA LEU A 220 -10.62 2.50 5.35
C LEU A 220 -10.51 2.39 6.88
N ASP A 221 -9.47 2.98 7.49
CA ASP A 221 -9.22 2.85 8.95
C ASP A 221 -10.02 3.86 9.81
N LYS A 222 -10.54 4.95 9.23
CA LYS A 222 -11.26 5.99 9.98
C LYS A 222 -12.47 6.46 9.20
N PHE A 223 -13.52 5.66 9.20
CA PHE A 223 -14.73 5.96 8.44
C PHE A 223 -15.82 6.57 9.35
N VAL A 224 -16.34 7.73 8.96
CA VAL A 224 -17.24 8.55 9.81
C VAL A 224 -18.40 9.11 8.98
N ALA A 225 -19.59 9.20 9.56
CA ALA A 225 -20.73 9.91 8.94
C ALA A 225 -20.98 11.27 9.62
N ASN A 226 -21.48 12.23 8.83
CA ASN A 226 -22.17 13.40 9.37
C ASN A 226 -23.68 13.12 9.40
N ASN A 227 -24.42 13.87 10.23
CA ASN A 227 -25.83 13.59 10.55
C ASN A 227 -26.84 13.80 9.39
N GLU A 228 -26.41 14.33 8.24
CA GLU A 228 -27.29 14.72 7.14
C GLU A 228 -26.71 14.26 5.80
N TYR A 229 -26.89 12.97 5.46
CA TYR A 229 -26.47 12.49 4.15
C TYR A 229 -27.56 11.67 3.47
N GLU A 230 -28.04 12.19 2.34
CA GLU A 230 -28.82 11.47 1.34
C GLU A 230 -27.89 11.02 0.22
N LEU A 231 -27.94 9.73 -0.10
CA LEU A 231 -27.14 9.13 -1.18
C LEU A 231 -27.71 9.52 -2.53
N ASN A 232 -27.06 10.47 -3.20
CA ASN A 232 -27.43 10.90 -4.53
C ASN A 232 -26.52 10.22 -5.56
N HIS A 233 -27.11 9.30 -6.33
CA HIS A 233 -26.54 8.59 -7.50
C HIS A 233 -25.34 7.65 -7.21
N PRO A 234 -25.60 6.36 -6.95
CA PRO A 234 -24.53 5.40 -6.70
C PRO A 234 -23.73 5.08 -7.95
N ILE A 235 -22.41 5.22 -7.85
CA ILE A 235 -21.47 4.60 -8.77
C ILE A 235 -21.17 3.21 -8.21
N MET A 236 -21.74 2.18 -8.82
CA MET A 236 -21.50 0.81 -8.41
C MET A 236 -20.13 0.36 -8.96
N SER A 237 -19.21 -0.01 -8.06
CA SER A 237 -17.95 -0.63 -8.48
C SER A 237 -18.19 -2.13 -8.69
N ASN A 238 -18.18 -2.57 -9.94
CA ASN A 238 -18.42 -3.97 -10.28
C ASN A 238 -17.23 -4.89 -9.98
N HIS A 239 -16.08 -4.33 -9.59
CA HIS A 239 -14.84 -5.08 -9.37
C HIS A 239 -14.45 -5.20 -7.89
N LEU A 240 -15.07 -4.43 -7.00
CA LEU A 240 -14.72 -4.44 -5.58
C LEU A 240 -15.16 -5.73 -4.91
N THR A 241 -14.19 -6.58 -4.58
CA THR A 241 -14.42 -7.90 -3.97
C THR A 241 -13.98 -7.95 -2.52
N HIS A 242 -13.04 -7.10 -2.11
CA HIS A 242 -12.47 -7.09 -0.76
C HIS A 242 -12.66 -5.74 -0.08
N LEU A 243 -13.29 -5.75 1.09
CA LEU A 243 -13.56 -4.55 1.87
C LEU A 243 -13.09 -4.72 3.31
N PHE A 244 -12.25 -3.80 3.76
CA PHE A 244 -11.87 -3.63 5.15
C PHE A 244 -12.35 -2.27 5.66
N LEU A 245 -13.19 -2.25 6.70
CA LEU A 245 -13.65 -1.00 7.30
C LEU A 245 -13.47 -1.00 8.81
N LYS A 246 -12.99 0.14 9.32
CA LYS A 246 -13.04 0.45 10.74
C LYS A 246 -14.15 1.47 11.02
N LEU A 247 -15.20 1.00 11.70
CA LEU A 247 -16.52 1.63 11.77
C LEU A 247 -16.77 2.43 13.06
N ASP A 248 -15.72 2.82 13.79
CA ASP A 248 -15.81 3.53 15.07
C ASP A 248 -16.70 4.79 15.00
N GLY A 249 -16.81 5.43 13.84
CA GLY A 249 -17.63 6.63 13.61
C GLY A 249 -18.94 6.41 12.84
N LEU A 250 -19.36 5.17 12.57
CA LEU A 250 -20.51 4.87 11.69
C LEU A 250 -21.59 4.04 12.41
N SER A 251 -22.87 4.43 12.31
CA SER A 251 -23.98 3.64 12.84
C SER A 251 -24.24 2.39 11.99
N PHE A 252 -24.87 1.36 12.57
CA PHE A 252 -25.20 0.14 11.83
C PHE A 252 -26.15 0.44 10.65
N ASN A 253 -27.12 1.35 10.83
CA ASN A 253 -28.03 1.76 9.77
C ASN A 253 -27.30 2.43 8.60
N ASN A 254 -26.35 3.31 8.88
CA ASN A 254 -25.55 3.96 7.84
C ASN A 254 -24.65 2.95 7.13
N PHE A 255 -24.12 1.96 7.86
CA PHE A 255 -23.39 0.85 7.28
C PHE A 255 -24.28 -0.03 6.38
N LYS A 256 -25.47 -0.42 6.84
CA LYS A 256 -26.45 -1.20 6.06
C LYS A 256 -26.80 -0.49 4.75
N LEU A 257 -27.00 0.82 4.80
CA LEU A 257 -27.24 1.64 3.62
C LEU A 257 -26.02 1.63 2.67
N LEU A 258 -24.83 1.89 3.19
CA LEU A 258 -23.57 1.86 2.43
C LEU A 258 -23.37 0.52 1.69
N ILE A 259 -23.59 -0.60 2.39
CA ILE A 259 -23.49 -1.95 1.80
C ILE A 259 -24.40 -2.09 0.59
N LYS A 260 -25.69 -1.78 0.79
CA LYS A 260 -26.72 -1.89 -0.25
C LYS A 260 -26.41 -1.02 -1.46
N THR A 261 -25.75 0.11 -1.24
CA THR A 261 -25.55 1.12 -2.27
C THR A 261 -24.28 0.93 -3.10
N PHE A 262 -23.16 0.54 -2.49
CA PHE A 262 -21.86 0.52 -3.19
C PHE A 262 -21.19 -0.85 -3.27
N PHE A 263 -21.61 -1.78 -2.42
CA PHE A 263 -20.74 -2.84 -1.90
C PHE A 263 -21.43 -4.21 -1.95
N SER A 264 -22.39 -4.37 -2.87
CA SER A 264 -23.16 -5.60 -3.08
C SER A 264 -22.35 -6.74 -3.72
N THR A 265 -21.21 -6.42 -4.35
CA THR A 265 -20.32 -7.36 -5.06
C THR A 265 -19.22 -7.95 -4.18
N ILE A 266 -19.18 -7.61 -2.90
CA ILE A 266 -18.11 -8.02 -1.98
C ILE A 266 -18.14 -9.52 -1.72
N GLU A 267 -16.96 -10.14 -1.81
CA GLU A 267 -16.71 -11.53 -1.43
C GLU A 267 -16.08 -11.63 -0.03
N VAL A 268 -15.26 -10.65 0.35
CA VAL A 268 -14.51 -10.65 1.60
C VAL A 268 -14.76 -9.35 2.37
N LEU A 269 -15.40 -9.47 3.52
CA LEU A 269 -15.73 -8.36 4.40
C LEU A 269 -15.01 -8.50 5.75
N HIS A 270 -14.13 -7.56 6.04
CA HIS A 270 -13.43 -7.42 7.32
C HIS A 270 -13.82 -6.13 8.02
N LEU A 271 -14.28 -6.25 9.26
CA LEU A 271 -14.76 -5.12 10.04
C LEU A 271 -14.04 -5.02 11.38
N SER A 272 -13.75 -3.78 11.78
CA SER A 272 -13.30 -3.45 13.13
C SER A 272 -14.23 -2.41 13.73
N VAL A 273 -14.75 -2.67 14.93
CA VAL A 273 -15.67 -1.77 15.63
C VAL A 273 -15.19 -1.56 17.06
N TYR A 274 -15.16 -0.31 17.53
CA TYR A 274 -14.88 0.02 18.92
C TYR A 274 -16.12 0.62 19.61
N GLY A 275 -16.57 0.00 20.71
CA GLY A 275 -17.50 0.60 21.67
C GLY A 275 -18.94 0.82 21.19
N LYS A 276 -19.43 -0.01 20.25
CA LYS A 276 -20.80 0.13 19.69
C LYS A 276 -21.59 -1.17 19.78
N GLU A 277 -22.59 -1.18 20.66
CA GLU A 277 -23.47 -2.33 20.90
C GLU A 277 -24.38 -2.67 19.71
N GLU A 278 -24.72 -1.68 18.89
CA GLU A 278 -25.56 -1.87 17.69
C GLU A 278 -25.01 -2.92 16.70
N TYR A 279 -23.69 -3.16 16.71
CA TYR A 279 -23.04 -4.15 15.85
C TYR A 279 -23.08 -5.57 16.44
N ILE A 280 -23.61 -5.75 17.64
CA ILE A 280 -23.75 -7.02 18.36
C ILE A 280 -25.22 -7.45 18.29
N ASN A 281 -25.71 -7.64 17.07
CA ASN A 281 -27.06 -8.15 16.80
C ASN A 281 -26.96 -9.14 15.64
N ALA A 282 -27.09 -10.44 15.95
CA ALA A 282 -26.85 -11.47 14.94
C ALA A 282 -27.96 -11.47 13.87
N ASN A 283 -29.20 -11.20 14.28
CA ASN A 283 -30.35 -11.18 13.36
C ASN A 283 -30.21 -10.06 12.31
N GLN A 284 -29.78 -8.87 12.71
CA GLN A 284 -29.56 -7.75 11.78
C GLN A 284 -28.43 -8.04 10.78
N TRP A 285 -27.36 -8.69 11.24
CA TRP A 285 -26.28 -9.11 10.36
C TRP A 285 -26.73 -10.18 9.38
N GLN A 286 -27.43 -11.21 9.86
CA GLN A 286 -27.96 -12.29 9.01
C GLN A 286 -28.91 -11.71 7.93
N GLU A 287 -29.84 -10.83 8.31
CA GLU A 287 -30.73 -10.16 7.36
C GLU A 287 -29.93 -9.36 6.32
N LEU A 288 -28.92 -8.59 6.75
CA LEU A 288 -28.10 -7.79 5.85
C LEU A 288 -27.32 -8.66 4.84
N ILE A 289 -26.66 -9.72 5.32
CA ILE A 289 -25.87 -10.61 4.48
C ILE A 289 -26.76 -11.29 3.44
N LEU A 290 -27.86 -11.91 3.89
CA LEU A 290 -28.77 -12.63 3.01
C LEU A 290 -29.44 -11.73 1.96
N THR A 291 -29.73 -10.47 2.31
CA THR A 291 -30.45 -9.57 1.40
C THR A 291 -29.55 -8.75 0.49
N SER A 292 -28.32 -8.47 0.90
CA SER A 292 -27.51 -7.39 0.30
C SER A 292 -26.09 -7.79 -0.07
N MET A 293 -25.62 -8.99 0.34
CA MET A 293 -24.25 -9.45 0.06
C MET A 293 -24.27 -10.88 -0.52
N PRO A 294 -24.89 -11.08 -1.70
CA PRO A 294 -25.09 -12.42 -2.27
C PRO A 294 -23.80 -13.16 -2.62
N PHE A 295 -22.68 -12.44 -2.78
CA PHE A 295 -21.38 -13.01 -3.13
C PHE A 295 -20.44 -13.19 -1.93
N LEU A 296 -20.88 -12.88 -0.71
CA LEU A 296 -20.03 -12.92 0.47
C LEU A 296 -19.61 -14.35 0.80
N ARG A 297 -18.29 -14.55 0.92
CA ARG A 297 -17.66 -15.84 1.25
C ARG A 297 -16.91 -15.79 2.56
N VAL A 298 -16.34 -14.63 2.89
CA VAL A 298 -15.59 -14.42 4.13
C VAL A 298 -16.16 -13.22 4.86
N PHE A 299 -16.69 -13.48 6.04
CA PHE A 299 -17.13 -12.45 6.96
C PHE A 299 -16.30 -12.51 8.24
N ASN A 300 -15.66 -11.42 8.59
CA ASN A 300 -14.90 -11.33 9.84
C ASN A 300 -15.15 -9.98 10.49
N ILE A 301 -15.58 -10.02 11.75
CA ILE A 301 -15.86 -8.85 12.55
C ILE A 301 -15.07 -8.91 13.87
N CYS A 302 -14.30 -7.87 14.14
CA CYS A 302 -13.62 -7.66 15.40
C CYS A 302 -14.31 -6.53 16.16
N ILE A 303 -15.02 -6.89 17.24
CA ILE A 303 -15.69 -5.93 18.12
C ILE A 303 -14.87 -5.79 19.39
N LYS A 304 -14.35 -4.59 19.63
CA LYS A 304 -13.68 -4.23 20.88
C LYS A 304 -14.67 -3.44 21.73
N SER A 305 -15.14 -4.04 22.81
CA SER A 305 -16.03 -3.40 23.78
C SER A 305 -15.47 -3.57 25.19
N SER A 306 -15.78 -2.65 26.09
CA SER A 306 -15.61 -2.88 27.52
C SER A 306 -16.53 -4.03 27.94
N LEU A 307 -15.93 -5.10 28.50
CA LEU A 307 -16.59 -6.37 28.85
C LEU A 307 -17.87 -6.23 29.70
N SER A 308 -18.06 -5.09 30.37
CA SER A 308 -19.24 -4.79 31.19
C SER A 308 -20.56 -4.65 30.42
N LEU A 309 -20.53 -4.54 29.08
CA LEU A 309 -21.69 -4.22 28.24
C LEU A 309 -22.24 -5.41 27.43
N LEU A 310 -21.57 -6.56 27.44
CA LEU A 310 -21.99 -7.72 26.65
C LEU A 310 -22.87 -8.67 27.48
N SER A 311 -24.16 -8.73 27.16
CA SER A 311 -25.04 -9.76 27.73
C SER A 311 -24.75 -11.12 27.06
N MET A 312 -24.69 -12.20 27.84
CA MET A 312 -24.55 -13.56 27.29
C MET A 312 -25.69 -13.94 26.33
N SER A 313 -26.86 -13.32 26.48
CA SER A 313 -27.98 -13.43 25.56
C SER A 313 -27.65 -12.96 24.14
N GLN A 314 -26.96 -11.82 23.98
CA GLN A 314 -26.58 -11.30 22.66
C GLN A 314 -25.53 -12.18 21.97
N LEU A 315 -24.58 -12.73 22.73
CA LEU A 315 -23.59 -13.67 22.19
C LEU A 315 -24.22 -15.00 21.77
N ASN A 316 -25.28 -15.44 22.46
CA ASN A 316 -25.99 -16.66 22.09
C ASN A 316 -26.72 -16.54 20.74
N GLU A 317 -27.02 -15.34 20.26
CA GLU A 317 -27.63 -15.15 18.93
C GLU A 317 -26.69 -15.60 17.78
N PHE A 318 -25.37 -15.56 18.01
CA PHE A 318 -24.36 -16.03 17.04
C PHE A 318 -24.17 -17.56 17.06
N LYS A 319 -25.04 -18.31 17.75
CA LYS A 319 -25.01 -19.78 17.78
C LYS A 319 -25.97 -20.45 16.78
N SER A 320 -26.69 -19.67 15.99
CA SER A 320 -27.57 -20.24 14.95
C SER A 320 -26.74 -20.96 13.89
N SER A 321 -27.36 -21.91 13.17
CA SER A 321 -26.67 -22.69 12.13
C SER A 321 -26.03 -21.80 11.06
N PHE A 322 -26.65 -20.64 10.77
CA PHE A 322 -26.13 -19.65 9.84
C PHE A 322 -24.68 -19.19 10.14
N TRP A 323 -24.26 -19.20 11.42
CA TRP A 323 -22.93 -18.72 11.83
C TRP A 323 -21.88 -19.83 11.96
N HIS A 324 -22.26 -21.09 11.78
CA HIS A 324 -21.40 -22.26 12.00
C HIS A 324 -21.12 -23.07 10.73
N ASP A 325 -21.84 -22.76 9.63
CA ASP A 325 -21.61 -23.27 8.28
C ASP A 325 -20.74 -22.28 7.49
#